data_AF-A0A3B3ZVA1-F1
#
_entry.id   AF-A0A3B3ZVA1-F1
#
_cell.length_a   1.000
_cell.length_b   1.000
_cell.length_c   1.000
_cell.angle_alpha   90.00
_cell.angle_beta   90.00
_cell.angle_gamma   90.00
#
_symmetry.space_group_name_H-M   'P 1'
#
loop_
_entity.id
_entity.type
_entity.pdbx_description
1 polymer ?
#
loop_
_entity_poly.entity_id
_entity_poly.type
_entity_poly.pdbx_seq_one_letter_code
_entity_poly.pdbx_strand_id
1 'polypeptide(L)'
;IHPFDPFGQIMQEHFRKLNSALYALNKYPDADAQRRRLLDNGWEQCVCLDMNCFYFGLVPEAERSKIEKLEPFDEYEEWHQKCSHYFILAASRGLRLCILASPLTLGGPSFSPVSLPVKTIPVCAEGLGMASASLGPNVVLLTGGSSKGASLPLSSPPSLSVSSSLSLSLNTLNHYNDSTCCIKTAERTTLIVTCLTGVRLYHTATAIPGKSAVVLGGRTSPLNPVKTVCKLTMDSLDLEGDDGAKLSVEPAVCAGEPPVSVDGAAPEPRFSHSACSYRGGVVMFGGLGRRGVPLGDTTLLKPTESGFCWQRLDIKPSVFCRYSHAAHVIGDKLLVVGGVWLASHVPGLAVVDLLTQSGAEYRLDVASVPWPLMLHSFCSEVTSSKELVLIGGGGNCFSFGTHLNPQPVVVDLGLITTDG
;
A
#
# COMPACT_ATOMS: atom_id res chain seq x y z
N ILE A 1 -19.32 6.99 -3.29
CA ILE A 1 -19.48 5.80 -4.17
C ILE A 1 -18.34 5.72 -5.19
N HIS A 2 -17.77 6.85 -5.64
CA HIS A 2 -16.47 6.93 -6.32
C HIS A 2 -16.27 5.93 -7.48
N PRO A 3 -17.20 5.85 -8.45
CA PRO A 3 -17.14 4.85 -9.53
C PRO A 3 -15.88 4.95 -10.40
N PHE A 4 -15.15 6.07 -10.35
CA PHE A 4 -13.98 6.32 -11.18
C PHE A 4 -12.66 5.95 -10.50
N ASP A 5 -12.68 5.57 -9.21
CA ASP A 5 -11.49 5.08 -8.54
C ASP A 5 -11.20 3.60 -8.89
N PRO A 6 -10.02 3.06 -8.51
CA PRO A 6 -9.64 1.68 -8.82
C PRO A 6 -10.67 0.63 -8.40
N PHE A 7 -11.16 0.71 -7.15
CA PHE A 7 -12.12 -0.26 -6.60
C PHE A 7 -13.50 -0.10 -7.27
N GLY A 8 -13.95 1.14 -7.48
CA GLY A 8 -15.21 1.46 -8.15
C GLY A 8 -15.28 0.95 -9.58
N GLN A 9 -14.16 0.94 -10.31
CA GLN A 9 -14.08 0.34 -11.65
C GLN A 9 -14.19 -1.19 -11.60
N ILE A 10 -13.49 -1.84 -10.66
CA ILE A 10 -13.56 -3.30 -10.47
C ILE A 10 -14.99 -3.73 -10.15
N MET A 11 -15.65 -3.01 -9.23
CA MET A 11 -17.05 -3.24 -8.87
C MET A 11 -17.98 -3.09 -10.08
N GLN A 12 -17.84 -2.01 -10.86
CA GLN A 12 -18.69 -1.79 -12.03
C GLN A 12 -18.48 -2.86 -13.12
N GLU A 13 -17.25 -3.29 -13.35
CA GLU A 13 -16.93 -4.35 -14.31
C GLU A 13 -17.54 -5.69 -13.87
N HIS A 14 -17.51 -6.01 -12.58
CA HIS A 14 -18.17 -7.19 -12.05
C HIS A 14 -19.68 -7.22 -12.39
N PHE A 15 -20.41 -6.13 -12.08
CA PHE A 15 -21.84 -6.05 -12.39
C PHE A 15 -22.14 -6.01 -13.89
N ARG A 16 -21.24 -5.44 -14.71
CA ARG A 16 -21.33 -5.49 -16.17
C ARG A 16 -21.24 -6.92 -16.69
N LYS A 17 -20.28 -7.72 -16.21
CA LYS A 17 -20.14 -9.15 -16.57
C LYS A 17 -21.36 -9.98 -16.18
N LEU A 18 -22.06 -9.61 -15.12
CA LEU A 18 -23.31 -10.24 -14.68
C LEU A 18 -24.56 -9.71 -15.39
N ASN A 19 -24.42 -8.91 -16.46
CA ASN A 19 -25.53 -8.25 -17.16
C ASN A 19 -26.43 -7.39 -16.26
N SER A 20 -25.88 -6.80 -15.20
CA SER A 20 -26.59 -6.02 -14.19
C SER A 20 -25.89 -4.68 -13.90
N ALA A 21 -25.47 -4.00 -14.98
CA ALA A 21 -24.69 -2.76 -14.90
C ALA A 21 -25.36 -1.67 -14.03
N LEU A 22 -24.53 -1.00 -13.22
CA LEU A 22 -24.97 0.04 -12.28
C LEU A 22 -25.07 1.43 -12.94
N TYR A 23 -26.09 1.65 -13.78
CA TYR A 23 -26.21 2.85 -14.61
C TYR A 23 -26.26 4.19 -13.85
N ALA A 24 -26.83 4.19 -12.64
CA ALA A 24 -27.03 5.42 -11.88
C ALA A 24 -25.71 6.07 -11.43
N LEU A 25 -24.62 5.31 -11.33
CA LEU A 25 -23.34 5.78 -10.78
C LEU A 25 -22.66 6.81 -11.67
N ASN A 26 -22.85 6.75 -13.00
CA ASN A 26 -22.31 7.75 -13.91
C ASN A 26 -22.93 9.14 -13.71
N LYS A 27 -24.21 9.18 -13.34
CA LYS A 27 -24.94 10.44 -13.10
C LYS A 27 -24.80 10.93 -11.66
N TYR A 28 -24.70 10.01 -10.70
CA TYR A 28 -24.65 10.30 -9.27
C TYR A 28 -23.47 9.56 -8.61
N PRO A 29 -22.23 10.03 -8.84
CA PRO A 29 -21.02 9.28 -8.50
C PRO A 29 -20.65 9.33 -7.01
N ASP A 30 -21.13 10.30 -6.26
CA ASP A 30 -20.74 10.52 -4.86
C ASP A 30 -21.95 10.85 -3.97
N ALA A 31 -21.69 10.92 -2.66
CA ALA A 31 -22.72 11.17 -1.67
C ALA A 31 -23.42 12.53 -1.89
N ASP A 32 -22.68 13.55 -2.31
CA ASP A 32 -23.21 14.89 -2.60
C ASP A 32 -24.11 14.88 -3.83
N ALA A 33 -23.77 14.14 -4.88
CA ALA A 33 -24.58 13.97 -6.08
C ALA A 33 -25.86 13.18 -5.78
N GLN A 34 -25.79 12.13 -4.95
CA GLN A 34 -26.99 11.40 -4.50
C GLN A 34 -27.89 12.28 -3.61
N ARG A 35 -27.31 13.13 -2.77
CA ARG A 35 -28.07 14.09 -1.98
C ARG A 35 -28.79 15.10 -2.89
N ARG A 36 -28.06 15.73 -3.81
CA ARG A 36 -28.62 16.69 -4.78
C ARG A 36 -29.72 16.07 -5.63
N ARG A 37 -29.54 14.83 -6.11
CA ARG A 37 -30.57 14.07 -6.84
C ARG A 37 -31.93 14.12 -6.15
N LEU A 38 -31.99 13.90 -4.84
CA LEU A 38 -33.26 13.86 -4.10
C LEU A 38 -33.75 15.29 -3.84
N LEU A 39 -32.87 16.21 -3.41
CA LEU A 39 -33.25 17.61 -3.17
C LEU A 39 -33.84 18.26 -4.42
N ASP A 40 -33.20 18.07 -5.58
CA ASP A 40 -33.63 18.61 -6.87
C ASP A 40 -34.96 18.01 -7.34
N ASN A 41 -35.39 16.88 -6.77
CA ASN A 41 -36.68 16.22 -7.05
C ASN A 41 -37.72 16.48 -5.94
N GLY A 42 -37.59 17.61 -5.25
CA GLY A 42 -38.59 18.13 -4.31
C GLY A 42 -38.58 17.46 -2.95
N TRP A 43 -37.46 16.85 -2.53
CA TRP A 43 -37.27 16.48 -1.13
C TRP A 43 -36.69 17.65 -0.35
N GLU A 44 -37.20 17.91 0.85
CA GLU A 44 -36.81 19.09 1.63
C GLU A 44 -35.52 18.88 2.41
N GLN A 45 -35.29 17.65 2.86
CA GLN A 45 -34.12 17.23 3.61
C GLN A 45 -33.61 15.91 3.03
N CYS A 46 -32.29 15.80 2.87
CA CYS A 46 -31.64 14.58 2.43
C CYS A 46 -30.26 14.45 3.08
N VAL A 47 -30.02 13.30 3.70
CA VAL A 47 -28.73 12.92 4.28
C VAL A 47 -28.24 11.69 3.55
N CYS A 48 -26.99 11.71 3.12
CA CYS A 48 -26.33 10.62 2.43
C CYS A 48 -24.96 10.42 3.07
N LEU A 49 -24.70 9.23 3.62
CA LEU A 49 -23.44 8.86 4.25
C LEU A 49 -22.89 7.63 3.56
N ASP A 50 -21.60 7.62 3.24
CA ASP A 50 -20.94 6.35 2.95
C ASP A 50 -20.89 5.46 4.21
N MET A 51 -20.58 4.18 4.02
CA MET A 51 -20.60 3.23 5.13
C MET A 51 -19.46 3.46 6.13
N ASN A 52 -18.37 4.15 5.76
CA ASN A 52 -17.31 4.52 6.71
C ASN A 52 -17.82 5.61 7.66
N CYS A 53 -18.43 6.66 7.12
CA CYS A 53 -19.08 7.72 7.90
C CYS A 53 -20.19 7.16 8.79
N PHE A 54 -20.99 6.23 8.27
CA PHE A 54 -22.00 5.53 9.07
C PHE A 54 -21.36 4.73 10.22
N TYR A 55 -20.35 3.91 9.92
CA TYR A 55 -19.72 3.03 10.90
C TYR A 55 -18.99 3.80 12.00
N PHE A 56 -18.15 4.77 11.64
CA PHE A 56 -17.37 5.54 12.62
C PHE A 56 -18.17 6.66 13.29
N GLY A 57 -19.18 7.22 12.62
CA GLY A 57 -19.95 8.36 13.10
C GLY A 57 -21.21 8.00 13.87
N LEU A 58 -21.89 6.90 13.50
CA LEU A 58 -23.21 6.56 14.06
C LEU A 58 -23.22 5.27 14.88
N VAL A 59 -22.34 4.30 14.60
CA VAL A 59 -22.30 3.05 15.37
C VAL A 59 -21.47 3.24 16.65
N PRO A 60 -22.05 3.04 17.84
CA PRO A 60 -21.34 3.20 19.10
C PRO A 60 -20.09 2.30 19.17
N GLU A 61 -19.00 2.83 19.73
CA GLU A 61 -17.73 2.10 19.85
C GLU A 61 -17.88 0.76 20.57
N ALA A 62 -18.74 0.70 21.61
CA ALA A 62 -19.02 -0.54 22.33
C ALA A 62 -19.64 -1.63 21.43
N GLU A 63 -20.51 -1.26 20.49
CA GLU A 63 -21.11 -2.22 19.55
C GLU A 63 -20.08 -2.64 18.50
N ARG A 64 -19.29 -1.70 17.97
CA ARG A 64 -18.19 -2.02 17.04
C ARG A 64 -17.20 -3.02 17.65
N SER A 65 -16.71 -2.74 18.86
CA SER A 65 -15.79 -3.62 19.59
C SER A 65 -16.38 -4.98 19.96
N LYS A 66 -17.70 -5.10 20.05
CA LYS A 66 -18.38 -6.39 20.26
C LYS A 66 -18.40 -7.21 18.97
N ILE A 67 -18.73 -6.59 17.84
CA ILE A 67 -18.79 -7.25 16.54
C ILE A 67 -17.40 -7.66 16.05
N GLU A 68 -16.39 -6.79 16.20
CA GLU A 68 -14.99 -7.07 15.82
C GLU A 68 -14.36 -8.27 16.55
N LYS A 69 -14.96 -8.72 17.67
CA LYS A 69 -14.50 -9.89 18.43
C LYS A 69 -15.13 -11.21 18.00
N LEU A 70 -16.14 -11.18 17.13
CA LEU A 70 -16.87 -12.38 16.73
C LEU A 70 -16.01 -13.33 15.89
N GLU A 71 -15.15 -12.78 15.03
CA GLU A 71 -14.23 -13.53 14.20
C GLU A 71 -12.93 -12.74 13.94
N PRO A 72 -11.80 -13.42 13.71
CA PRO A 72 -10.56 -12.75 13.29
C PRO A 72 -10.76 -12.06 11.93
N PHE A 73 -10.37 -10.80 11.84
CA PHE A 73 -10.51 -9.99 10.64
C PHE A 73 -9.21 -9.24 10.31
N ASP A 74 -8.73 -9.36 9.07
CA ASP A 74 -7.50 -8.70 8.61
C ASP A 74 -7.57 -8.14 7.18
N GLU A 75 -8.77 -8.00 6.59
CA GLU A 75 -9.03 -7.42 5.27
C GLU A 75 -9.47 -5.94 5.37
N TYR A 76 -8.76 -5.14 6.17
CA TYR A 76 -9.16 -3.76 6.47
C TYR A 76 -9.13 -2.86 5.23
N GLU A 77 -8.12 -3.01 4.38
CA GLU A 77 -7.95 -2.33 3.09
C GLU A 77 -9.19 -2.50 2.23
N GLU A 78 -9.58 -3.75 1.99
CA GLU A 78 -10.78 -4.08 1.24
C GLU A 78 -12.02 -3.51 1.92
N TRP A 79 -12.18 -3.72 3.23
CA TRP A 79 -13.36 -3.28 3.97
C TRP A 79 -13.59 -1.78 3.90
N HIS A 80 -12.56 -0.96 4.15
CA HIS A 80 -12.67 0.49 4.01
C HIS A 80 -13.00 0.90 2.58
N GLN A 81 -12.39 0.26 1.57
CA GLN A 81 -12.74 0.54 0.17
C GLN A 81 -14.20 0.20 -0.12
N LYS A 82 -14.67 -0.98 0.28
CA LYS A 82 -16.08 -1.36 0.15
C LYS A 82 -16.99 -0.37 0.86
N CYS A 83 -16.64 0.05 2.07
CA CYS A 83 -17.43 1.02 2.81
C CYS A 83 -17.50 2.40 2.13
N SER A 84 -16.45 2.84 1.42
CA SER A 84 -16.47 4.08 0.61
C SER A 84 -17.36 3.98 -0.65
N HIS A 85 -17.69 2.75 -1.07
CA HIS A 85 -18.46 2.45 -2.27
C HIS A 85 -19.93 2.08 -2.01
N TYR A 86 -20.32 1.92 -0.74
CA TYR A 86 -21.70 1.77 -0.34
C TYR A 86 -22.14 2.98 0.47
N PHE A 87 -23.43 3.27 0.45
CA PHE A 87 -23.98 4.42 1.16
C PHE A 87 -25.37 4.12 1.71
N ILE A 88 -25.73 4.84 2.76
CA ILE A 88 -27.10 4.92 3.29
C ILE A 88 -27.63 6.33 3.03
N LEU A 89 -28.86 6.42 2.53
CA LEU A 89 -29.52 7.68 2.24
C LEU A 89 -30.91 7.71 2.87
N ALA A 90 -31.20 8.80 3.58
CA ALA A 90 -32.52 9.12 4.09
C ALA A 90 -32.97 10.47 3.54
N ALA A 91 -34.19 10.54 3.03
CA ALA A 91 -34.80 11.77 2.56
C ALA A 91 -36.20 11.92 3.18
N SER A 92 -36.61 13.15 3.47
CA SER A 92 -37.95 13.41 4.02
C SER A 92 -38.55 14.73 3.52
N ARG A 93 -39.87 14.82 3.62
CA ARG A 93 -40.68 16.03 3.42
C ARG A 93 -41.38 16.30 4.75
N GLY A 94 -41.17 17.47 5.35
CA GLY A 94 -41.81 17.89 6.60
C GLY A 94 -41.20 17.38 7.92
N LEU A 95 -40.25 16.45 7.91
CA LEU A 95 -39.54 15.99 9.12
C LEU A 95 -38.08 16.49 9.09
N ARG A 96 -37.56 16.95 10.23
CA ARG A 96 -36.12 17.24 10.37
C ARG A 96 -35.38 15.92 10.59
N LEU A 97 -34.53 15.54 9.65
CA LEU A 97 -33.61 14.42 9.81
C LEU A 97 -32.48 14.83 10.76
N CYS A 98 -32.58 14.45 12.03
CA CYS A 98 -31.50 14.61 13.02
C CYS A 98 -30.47 13.48 12.90
N ILE A 99 -29.88 13.27 11.72
CA ILE A 99 -28.70 12.42 11.61
C ILE A 99 -27.50 13.32 11.88
N LEU A 100 -26.92 13.18 13.08
CA LEU A 100 -25.69 13.86 13.50
C LEU A 100 -24.52 13.36 12.65
N ALA A 101 -24.37 13.88 11.45
CA ALA A 101 -23.16 13.75 10.68
C ALA A 101 -23.06 14.98 9.77
N SER A 102 -22.82 16.14 10.37
CA SER A 102 -22.13 17.17 9.60
C SER A 102 -20.71 16.64 9.43
N PRO A 103 -20.23 16.35 8.21
CA PRO A 103 -18.82 16.07 8.03
C PRO A 103 -18.11 17.32 8.54
N LEU A 104 -17.27 17.17 9.57
CA LEU A 104 -16.37 18.24 9.95
C LEU A 104 -15.50 18.49 8.72
N THR A 105 -15.76 19.58 8.00
CA THR A 105 -14.84 20.12 7.00
C THR A 105 -13.67 20.72 7.76
N LEU A 106 -12.86 19.89 8.42
CA LEU A 106 -11.50 20.30 8.72
C LEU A 106 -10.83 20.54 7.37
N GLY A 107 -10.19 21.69 7.22
CA GLY A 107 -9.40 22.01 6.02
C GLY A 107 -8.52 20.82 5.67
N GLY A 108 -8.88 20.15 4.57
CA GLY A 108 -8.15 18.97 4.13
C GLY A 108 -6.72 19.36 3.74
N PRO A 109 -5.79 18.40 3.73
CA PRO A 109 -4.47 18.57 3.15
C PRO A 109 -4.53 19.29 1.80
N SER A 110 -3.67 20.29 1.61
CA SER A 110 -3.56 20.97 0.32
C SER A 110 -2.85 20.06 -0.68
N PHE A 111 -3.50 19.81 -1.81
CA PHE A 111 -2.82 19.18 -2.93
C PHE A 111 -1.93 20.19 -3.65
N SER A 112 -0.74 19.75 -4.00
CA SER A 112 0.11 20.41 -5.00
C SER A 112 -0.65 20.52 -6.33
N PRO A 113 -0.51 21.64 -7.07
CA PRO A 113 -1.04 21.74 -8.43
C PRO A 113 -0.29 20.82 -9.41
N VAL A 114 0.89 20.33 -9.03
CA VAL A 114 1.73 19.45 -9.86
C VAL A 114 1.32 17.99 -9.64
N SER A 115 1.13 17.25 -10.73
CA SER A 115 0.98 15.80 -10.73
C SER A 115 2.30 15.14 -11.11
N LEU A 116 2.66 14.06 -10.42
CA LEU A 116 3.89 13.32 -10.70
C LEU A 116 3.69 12.36 -11.87
N PRO A 117 4.56 12.39 -12.89
CA PRO A 117 4.50 11.44 -13.99
C PRO A 117 4.67 9.99 -13.50
N VAL A 118 3.84 9.09 -14.01
CA VAL A 118 3.94 7.65 -13.74
C VAL A 118 4.11 6.89 -15.06
N LYS A 119 5.10 6.01 -15.12
CA LYS A 119 5.36 5.15 -16.29
C LYS A 119 5.29 3.69 -15.89
N THR A 120 4.97 2.82 -16.85
CA THR A 120 5.04 1.37 -16.64
C THR A 120 6.43 0.83 -16.93
N ILE A 121 6.83 -0.18 -16.18
CA ILE A 121 7.94 -1.05 -16.57
C ILE A 121 7.34 -2.20 -17.38
N PRO A 122 7.86 -2.51 -18.59
CA PRO A 122 7.30 -3.53 -19.50
C PRO A 122 7.62 -4.96 -19.05
N VAL A 123 7.31 -5.26 -17.79
CA VAL A 123 7.50 -6.56 -17.13
C VAL A 123 6.22 -6.84 -16.38
N CYS A 124 5.74 -8.07 -16.40
CA CYS A 124 4.61 -8.46 -15.57
C CYS A 124 5.12 -8.98 -14.21
N ALA A 125 4.68 -8.36 -13.14
CA ALA A 125 5.06 -8.69 -11.76
C ALA A 125 3.83 -8.52 -10.87
N GLU A 126 2.95 -9.51 -10.94
CA GLU A 126 1.71 -9.54 -10.19
C GLU A 126 1.93 -10.14 -8.81
N GLY A 127 1.45 -9.46 -7.78
CA GLY A 127 1.47 -9.99 -6.43
C GLY A 127 1.00 -8.99 -5.41
N LEU A 128 0.43 -9.47 -4.32
CA LEU A 128 0.06 -8.67 -3.15
C LEU A 128 0.68 -9.24 -1.88
N GLY A 129 0.92 -8.36 -0.90
CA GLY A 129 1.46 -8.76 0.41
C GLY A 129 2.89 -9.30 0.37
N MET A 130 3.64 -8.94 -0.67
CA MET A 130 5.08 -9.19 -0.82
C MET A 130 5.89 -8.26 0.09
N ALA A 131 7.18 -8.56 0.28
CA ALA A 131 8.14 -7.62 0.86
C ALA A 131 9.31 -7.41 -0.10
N SER A 132 9.83 -6.18 -0.14
CA SER A 132 10.99 -5.79 -0.93
C SER A 132 12.17 -5.34 -0.07
N ALA A 133 13.38 -5.49 -0.61
CA ALA A 133 14.59 -4.87 -0.06
C ALA A 133 15.60 -4.57 -1.17
N SER A 134 16.17 -3.36 -1.17
CA SER A 134 17.29 -3.01 -2.06
C SER A 134 18.62 -3.63 -1.57
N LEU A 135 19.19 -4.57 -2.34
CA LEU A 135 20.45 -5.24 -1.98
C LEU A 135 21.70 -4.53 -2.54
N GLY A 136 21.50 -3.53 -3.39
CA GLY A 136 22.57 -2.77 -4.02
C GLY A 136 22.05 -1.89 -5.16
N PRO A 137 22.94 -1.15 -5.83
CA PRO A 137 22.56 -0.33 -6.97
C PRO A 137 21.86 -1.20 -8.01
N ASN A 138 20.64 -0.82 -8.37
CA ASN A 138 19.85 -1.49 -9.39
C ASN A 138 19.50 -2.96 -9.04
N VAL A 139 19.54 -3.38 -7.77
CA VAL A 139 19.16 -4.75 -7.38
C VAL A 139 18.10 -4.73 -6.29
N VAL A 140 16.89 -5.16 -6.64
CA VAL A 140 15.76 -5.25 -5.70
C VAL A 140 15.40 -6.70 -5.46
N LEU A 141 15.40 -7.11 -4.20
CA LEU A 141 14.89 -8.41 -3.77
C LEU A 141 13.39 -8.32 -3.50
N LEU A 142 12.59 -9.22 -4.07
CA LEU A 142 11.17 -9.41 -3.75
C LEU A 142 10.96 -10.78 -3.11
N THR A 143 10.20 -10.84 -2.01
CA THR A 143 10.01 -12.08 -1.24
C THR A 143 8.53 -12.31 -0.87
N GLY A 144 8.12 -13.58 -0.93
CA GLY A 144 6.79 -14.05 -0.51
C GLY A 144 5.64 -13.46 -1.33
N GLY A 145 4.51 -13.17 -0.68
CA GLY A 145 3.31 -12.64 -1.35
C GLY A 145 2.36 -13.71 -1.89
N SER A 146 1.26 -13.25 -2.48
CA SER A 146 0.30 -14.07 -3.23
C SER A 146 0.11 -13.49 -4.62
N SER A 147 0.10 -14.35 -5.65
CA SER A 147 -0.14 -13.96 -7.04
C SER A 147 -1.11 -14.92 -7.74
N LYS A 148 -1.60 -14.55 -8.92
CA LYS A 148 -2.36 -15.47 -9.77
C LYS A 148 -1.38 -16.38 -10.49
N GLY A 149 -1.43 -17.67 -10.16
CA GLY A 149 -0.69 -18.72 -10.86
C GLY A 149 -1.01 -18.75 -12.36
N ALA A 150 -0.14 -18.21 -13.21
CA ALA A 150 -0.17 -18.44 -14.64
C ALA A 150 0.65 -19.69 -14.97
N SER A 151 -0.02 -20.74 -15.44
CA SER A 151 0.61 -21.87 -16.12
C SER A 151 0.98 -21.45 -17.55
N LEU A 152 2.27 -21.47 -17.88
CA LEU A 152 2.70 -21.43 -19.28
C LEU A 152 2.26 -22.73 -19.98
N PRO A 153 1.74 -22.70 -21.22
CA PRO A 153 1.61 -23.91 -22.02
C PRO A 153 3.01 -24.48 -22.26
N LEU A 154 3.25 -25.71 -21.81
CA LEU A 154 4.45 -26.48 -22.11
C LEU A 154 4.45 -26.88 -23.61
N SER A 155 4.72 -25.95 -24.51
CA SER A 155 5.01 -26.29 -25.92
C SER A 155 5.59 -25.11 -26.72
N SER A 156 6.90 -24.91 -26.66
CA SER A 156 7.69 -24.58 -27.87
C SER A 156 9.19 -24.92 -27.68
N PRO A 157 9.89 -25.36 -28.75
CA PRO A 157 11.23 -25.96 -28.69
C PRO A 157 12.36 -24.91 -28.59
N PRO A 158 13.61 -25.32 -28.28
CA PRO A 158 14.70 -24.42 -27.96
C PRO A 158 15.38 -23.94 -29.25
N SER A 159 14.98 -22.78 -29.74
CA SER A 159 15.80 -21.86 -30.55
C SER A 159 14.88 -20.81 -31.15
N LEU A 160 14.82 -19.64 -30.52
CA LEU A 160 14.62 -18.33 -31.15
C LEU A 160 14.52 -17.26 -30.06
N SER A 161 15.46 -16.33 -30.12
CA SER A 161 15.46 -15.06 -29.41
C SER A 161 14.19 -14.26 -29.72
N VAL A 162 13.37 -14.03 -28.71
CA VAL A 162 12.38 -12.95 -28.69
C VAL A 162 12.60 -12.17 -27.40
N SER A 163 12.77 -10.87 -27.53
CA SER A 163 12.94 -9.87 -26.47
C SER A 163 11.64 -9.63 -25.68
N SER A 164 11.00 -10.71 -25.25
CA SER A 164 9.58 -10.77 -24.86
C SER A 164 9.35 -10.66 -23.37
N SER A 165 8.44 -9.75 -23.00
CA SER A 165 7.41 -9.87 -21.96
C SER A 165 7.57 -11.08 -21.01
N LEU A 166 8.41 -10.91 -19.98
CA LEU A 166 8.51 -11.85 -18.88
C LEU A 166 7.32 -11.61 -17.94
N SER A 167 6.42 -12.60 -17.87
CA SER A 167 5.36 -12.67 -16.86
C SER A 167 5.87 -13.41 -15.64
N LEU A 168 5.99 -12.70 -14.52
CA LEU A 168 6.28 -13.32 -13.24
C LEU A 168 4.97 -13.66 -12.55
N SER A 169 4.67 -14.95 -12.57
CA SER A 169 3.67 -15.58 -11.73
C SER A 169 4.41 -16.24 -10.58
N LEU A 170 4.29 -15.68 -9.37
CA LEU A 170 4.68 -16.35 -8.13
C LEU A 170 3.71 -17.52 -7.92
N ASN A 171 3.98 -18.66 -8.56
CA ASN A 171 3.18 -19.87 -8.40
C ASN A 171 3.22 -20.31 -6.93
N THR A 172 2.12 -20.06 -6.19
CA THR A 172 1.84 -20.67 -4.88
C THR A 172 1.37 -22.12 -5.01
N LEU A 173 1.74 -22.84 -6.08
CA LEU A 173 1.35 -24.22 -6.31
C LEU A 173 2.41 -25.17 -5.77
N ASN A 174 2.26 -25.54 -4.49
CA ASN A 174 2.57 -26.84 -3.88
C ASN A 174 3.90 -27.57 -4.17
N HIS A 175 4.93 -26.93 -4.75
CA HIS A 175 6.24 -27.54 -4.91
C HIS A 175 7.35 -26.76 -4.18
N TYR A 176 7.97 -27.49 -3.25
CA TYR A 176 9.09 -27.16 -2.35
C TYR A 176 10.41 -26.81 -3.07
N ASN A 177 10.42 -25.92 -4.06
CA ASN A 177 11.66 -25.47 -4.69
C ASN A 177 11.84 -23.95 -4.53
N ASP A 178 12.92 -23.56 -3.84
CA ASP A 178 13.45 -22.20 -3.77
C ASP A 178 13.73 -21.71 -5.20
N SER A 179 12.75 -21.05 -5.81
CA SER A 179 12.88 -20.51 -7.16
C SER A 179 13.26 -19.03 -7.07
N THR A 180 14.39 -18.70 -7.69
CA THR A 180 14.86 -17.32 -7.85
C THR A 180 14.73 -16.95 -9.32
N CYS A 181 14.03 -15.85 -9.61
CA CYS A 181 13.91 -15.29 -10.95
C CYS A 181 14.59 -13.92 -10.99
N CYS A 182 15.41 -13.67 -12.01
CA CYS A 182 16.00 -12.37 -12.25
C CYS A 182 15.31 -11.73 -13.45
N ILE A 183 14.75 -10.54 -13.26
CA ILE A 183 14.20 -9.72 -14.34
C ILE A 183 15.11 -8.52 -14.54
N LYS A 184 15.61 -8.31 -15.75
CA LYS A 184 16.25 -7.06 -16.12
C LYS A 184 15.20 -6.11 -16.70
N THR A 185 15.08 -4.93 -16.11
CA THR A 185 14.25 -3.85 -16.65
C THR A 185 15.03 -3.09 -17.74
N ALA A 186 14.30 -2.37 -18.60
CA ALA A 186 14.89 -1.53 -19.65
C ALA A 186 15.82 -0.43 -19.09
N GLU A 187 15.65 -0.07 -17.82
CA GLU A 187 16.40 0.98 -17.10
C GLU A 187 17.63 0.42 -16.34
N ARG A 188 18.08 -0.80 -16.68
CA ARG A 188 19.20 -1.51 -16.03
C ARG A 188 18.95 -1.92 -14.57
N THR A 189 17.71 -1.87 -14.08
CA THR A 189 17.33 -2.43 -12.78
C THR A 189 17.14 -3.94 -12.89
N THR A 190 17.81 -4.70 -12.04
CA THR A 190 17.66 -6.16 -11.91
C THR A 190 16.75 -6.46 -10.72
N LEU A 191 15.52 -6.88 -10.98
CA LEU A 191 14.61 -7.38 -9.95
C LEU A 191 14.93 -8.86 -9.71
N ILE A 192 15.22 -9.22 -8.47
CA ILE A 192 15.46 -10.59 -8.03
C ILE A 192 14.24 -11.00 -7.22
N VAL A 193 13.43 -11.88 -7.78
CA VAL A 193 12.24 -12.41 -7.10
C VAL A 193 12.60 -13.75 -6.51
N THR A 194 12.40 -13.90 -5.21
CA THR A 194 12.68 -15.15 -4.49
C THR A 194 11.39 -15.67 -3.86
N CYS A 195 11.07 -16.91 -4.20
CA CYS A 195 10.06 -17.66 -3.48
C CYS A 195 10.75 -18.33 -2.29
N LEU A 196 10.71 -17.68 -1.13
CA LEU A 196 11.18 -18.29 0.10
C LEU A 196 10.32 -19.53 0.40
N THR A 197 10.96 -20.61 0.84
CA THR A 197 10.31 -21.82 1.36
C THR A 197 9.18 -21.52 2.37
N GLY A 198 7.95 -21.38 1.87
CA GLY A 198 6.72 -21.20 2.64
C GLY A 198 5.86 -20.00 2.22
N VAL A 199 4.53 -20.19 2.24
CA VAL A 199 3.55 -19.12 1.97
C VAL A 199 3.63 -18.09 3.10
N ARG A 200 4.22 -16.91 2.84
CA ARG A 200 4.36 -15.82 3.81
C ARG A 200 3.83 -14.51 3.21
N LEU A 201 2.89 -13.89 3.92
CA LEU A 201 2.27 -12.61 3.57
C LEU A 201 2.57 -11.58 4.65
N TYR A 202 2.66 -10.31 4.24
CA TYR A 202 2.76 -9.15 5.14
C TYR A 202 3.94 -9.24 6.11
N HIS A 203 5.04 -9.88 5.68
CA HIS A 203 6.33 -9.80 6.36
C HIS A 203 7.08 -8.53 5.95
N THR A 204 8.19 -8.28 6.65
CA THR A 204 9.14 -7.24 6.27
C THR A 204 10.42 -7.88 5.78
N ALA A 205 11.05 -7.25 4.79
CA ALA A 205 12.40 -7.55 4.35
C ALA A 205 13.23 -6.27 4.52
N THR A 206 14.40 -6.37 5.14
CA THR A 206 15.25 -5.21 5.41
C THR A 206 16.67 -5.53 4.99
N ALA A 207 17.22 -4.72 4.08
CA ALA A 207 18.59 -4.88 3.62
C ALA A 207 19.58 -4.68 4.77
N ILE A 208 20.60 -5.53 4.80
CA ILE A 208 21.74 -5.47 5.71
C ILE A 208 23.05 -5.51 4.90
N PRO A 209 24.18 -5.07 5.46
CA PRO A 209 25.47 -5.08 4.76
C PRO A 209 25.82 -6.46 4.17
N GLY A 210 26.55 -6.45 3.05
CA GLY A 210 26.98 -7.68 2.38
C GLY A 210 25.93 -8.31 1.48
N LYS A 211 25.18 -7.48 0.71
CA LYS A 211 24.17 -7.95 -0.27
C LYS A 211 23.18 -8.94 0.34
N SER A 212 22.76 -8.65 1.56
CA SER A 212 21.92 -9.53 2.36
C SER A 212 20.66 -8.80 2.82
N ALA A 213 19.61 -9.54 3.15
CA ALA A 213 18.40 -8.99 3.75
C ALA A 213 17.91 -9.89 4.88
N VAL A 214 17.35 -9.29 5.92
CA VAL A 214 16.66 -10.00 7.00
C VAL A 214 15.16 -9.97 6.73
N VAL A 215 14.54 -11.14 6.78
CA VAL A 215 13.10 -11.32 6.66
C VAL A 215 12.52 -11.64 8.02
N LEU A 216 11.57 -10.80 8.46
CA LEU A 216 10.98 -10.86 9.79
C LEU A 216 9.45 -10.81 9.74
N GLY A 217 8.83 -11.65 10.58
CA GLY A 217 7.39 -11.68 10.79
C GLY A 217 6.61 -12.20 9.58
N GLY A 218 5.43 -11.61 9.38
CA GLY A 218 4.42 -12.07 8.42
C GLY A 218 3.60 -13.24 8.94
N ARG A 219 2.77 -13.80 8.07
CA ARG A 219 1.81 -14.85 8.41
C ARG A 219 1.54 -15.78 7.23
N THR A 220 1.09 -17.00 7.54
CA THR A 220 0.56 -17.95 6.53
C THR A 220 -0.96 -17.88 6.46
N SER A 221 -1.62 -17.49 7.56
CA SER A 221 -3.06 -17.20 7.67
C SER A 221 -3.28 -16.15 8.78
N PRO A 222 -4.46 -15.53 8.89
CA PRO A 222 -4.76 -14.57 9.97
C PRO A 222 -4.46 -15.10 11.37
N LEU A 223 -4.60 -16.42 11.57
CA LEU A 223 -4.39 -17.10 12.85
C LEU A 223 -2.98 -17.66 13.05
N ASN A 224 -2.13 -17.65 12.02
CA ASN A 224 -0.83 -18.32 12.05
C ASN A 224 0.32 -17.37 11.70
N PRO A 225 0.77 -16.54 12.66
CA PRO A 225 1.92 -15.65 12.50
C PRO A 225 3.23 -16.44 12.43
N VAL A 226 4.13 -16.02 11.56
CA VAL A 226 5.46 -16.62 11.41
C VAL A 226 6.41 -16.02 12.44
N LYS A 227 7.01 -16.88 13.26
CA LYS A 227 7.93 -16.48 14.34
C LYS A 227 9.41 -16.58 13.95
N THR A 228 9.71 -17.18 12.80
CA THR A 228 11.08 -17.39 12.34
C THR A 228 11.61 -16.15 11.64
N VAL A 229 12.85 -15.80 11.97
CA VAL A 229 13.63 -14.77 11.28
C VAL A 229 14.61 -15.49 10.36
N CYS A 230 14.72 -15.02 9.12
CA CYS A 230 15.60 -15.59 8.11
C CYS A 230 16.53 -14.51 7.58
N LYS A 231 17.80 -14.82 7.38
CA LYS A 231 18.72 -13.99 6.63
C LYS A 231 18.90 -14.58 5.24
N LEU A 232 18.83 -13.71 4.25
CA LEU A 232 19.01 -14.00 2.84
C LEU A 232 20.31 -13.37 2.41
N THR A 233 21.24 -14.14 1.85
CA THR A 233 22.51 -13.64 1.35
C THR A 233 22.61 -13.95 -0.14
N MET A 234 23.00 -12.94 -0.93
CA MET A 234 23.20 -13.10 -2.36
C MET A 234 24.69 -13.33 -2.66
N ASP A 235 25.03 -14.51 -3.18
CA ASP A 235 26.41 -14.97 -3.31
C ASP A 235 27.12 -14.36 -4.53
N SER A 236 26.48 -14.38 -5.71
CA SER A 236 26.99 -13.76 -6.95
C SER A 236 25.84 -13.42 -7.92
N LEU A 237 26.05 -12.38 -8.73
CA LEU A 237 25.15 -11.95 -9.80
C LEU A 237 25.91 -12.10 -11.12
N ASP A 238 25.73 -13.23 -11.81
CA ASP A 238 26.26 -13.41 -13.16
C ASP A 238 25.30 -12.77 -14.16
N LEU A 239 25.40 -11.44 -14.29
CA LEU A 239 24.54 -10.64 -15.15
C LEU A 239 24.74 -10.92 -16.66
N GLU A 240 25.69 -11.76 -17.05
CA GLU A 240 25.97 -12.11 -18.46
C GLU A 240 25.64 -13.57 -18.81
N GLY A 241 25.32 -14.41 -17.82
CA GLY A 241 24.94 -15.82 -18.02
C GLY A 241 23.42 -16.05 -17.95
N ASP A 242 22.98 -17.20 -18.47
CA ASP A 242 21.61 -17.72 -18.32
C ASP A 242 21.40 -18.35 -16.92
N ASP A 243 22.44 -18.40 -16.10
CA ASP A 243 22.39 -18.88 -14.71
C ASP A 243 21.82 -17.77 -13.80
N GLY A 244 20.67 -18.05 -13.18
CA GLY A 244 20.00 -17.15 -12.25
C GLY A 244 20.83 -16.83 -11.00
N ALA A 245 20.46 -15.75 -10.30
CA ALA A 245 21.13 -15.39 -9.04
C ALA A 245 20.99 -16.50 -7.98
N LYS A 246 22.11 -16.86 -7.35
CA LYS A 246 22.14 -17.83 -6.25
C LYS A 246 21.93 -17.11 -4.92
N LEU A 247 20.90 -17.53 -4.18
CA LEU A 247 20.57 -17.02 -2.87
C LEU A 247 20.78 -18.11 -1.82
N SER A 248 21.41 -17.77 -0.71
CA SER A 248 21.49 -18.62 0.48
C SER A 248 20.53 -18.11 1.55
N VAL A 249 19.79 -19.04 2.17
CA VAL A 249 18.84 -18.75 3.25
C VAL A 249 19.35 -19.39 4.53
N GLU A 250 19.54 -18.60 5.58
CA GLU A 250 19.97 -19.07 6.89
C GLU A 250 19.00 -18.59 7.99
N PRO A 251 18.68 -19.43 8.99
CA PRO A 251 17.95 -18.96 10.17
C PRO A 251 18.75 -17.88 10.89
N ALA A 252 18.10 -16.76 11.20
CA ALA A 252 18.71 -15.70 11.99
C ALA A 252 18.18 -15.76 13.43
N VAL A 253 19.09 -15.65 14.41
CA VAL A 253 18.74 -15.55 15.82
C VAL A 253 18.97 -14.12 16.28
N CYS A 254 17.93 -13.48 16.78
CA CYS A 254 18.07 -12.19 17.46
C CYS A 254 18.63 -12.45 18.85
N ALA A 255 19.95 -12.38 19.01
CA ALA A 255 20.58 -12.36 20.33
C ALA A 255 20.25 -11.01 20.98
N GLY A 256 19.37 -11.02 21.98
CA GLY A 256 18.94 -9.80 22.65
C GLY A 256 20.10 -9.16 23.42
N GLU A 257 20.49 -7.95 23.02
CA GLU A 257 21.18 -7.03 23.94
C GLU A 257 20.19 -6.55 25.01
N PRO A 258 20.66 -6.09 26.19
CA PRO A 258 19.77 -5.56 27.23
C PRO A 258 18.85 -4.46 26.68
N PRO A 259 17.65 -4.28 27.27
CA PRO A 259 16.68 -3.30 26.80
C PRO A 259 17.29 -1.89 26.85
N VAL A 260 17.29 -1.22 25.69
CA VAL A 260 17.72 0.17 25.54
C VAL A 260 16.67 1.09 26.15
N SER A 261 17.09 2.15 26.84
CA SER A 261 16.15 3.14 27.42
C SER A 261 15.37 3.86 26.31
N VAL A 262 14.06 4.01 26.48
CA VAL A 262 13.19 4.73 25.53
C VAL A 262 12.31 5.71 26.29
N ASP A 263 12.57 6.99 26.10
CA ASP A 263 11.86 8.10 26.73
C ASP A 263 10.83 8.74 25.78
N GLY A 264 10.07 9.71 26.30
CA GLY A 264 9.10 10.48 25.53
C GLY A 264 7.73 9.80 25.39
N ALA A 265 6.81 10.51 24.74
CA ALA A 265 5.45 10.02 24.55
C ALA A 265 5.41 9.03 23.38
N ALA A 266 5.33 7.74 23.68
CA ALA A 266 5.18 6.70 22.67
C ALA A 266 3.90 6.92 21.83
N PRO A 267 3.94 6.63 20.52
CA PRO A 267 2.77 6.69 19.67
C PRO A 267 1.70 5.68 20.10
N GLU A 268 0.44 5.96 19.78
CA GLU A 268 -0.64 5.00 20.07
C GLU A 268 -0.45 3.65 19.34
N PRO A 269 -0.90 2.52 19.92
CA PRO A 269 -0.85 1.22 19.28
C PRO A 269 -1.57 1.20 17.93
N ARG A 270 -0.86 0.71 16.91
CA ARG A 270 -1.29 0.73 15.51
C ARG A 270 -0.66 -0.39 14.71
N PHE A 271 -1.23 -0.72 13.56
CA PHE A 271 -0.64 -1.62 12.57
C PHE A 271 -0.65 -0.97 11.18
N SER A 272 0.01 -1.58 10.20
CA SER A 272 0.12 -1.05 8.83
C SER A 272 0.61 0.41 8.74
N HIS A 273 1.45 0.83 9.68
CA HIS A 273 2.21 2.08 9.62
C HIS A 273 3.49 1.87 8.80
N SER A 274 4.12 2.94 8.34
CA SER A 274 5.47 2.87 7.79
C SER A 274 6.49 3.39 8.80
N ALA A 275 7.69 2.82 8.75
CA ALA A 275 8.82 3.22 9.55
C ALA A 275 10.09 3.22 8.68
N CYS A 276 10.83 4.32 8.69
CA CYS A 276 12.06 4.47 7.92
C CYS A 276 13.21 4.93 8.82
N SER A 277 14.43 4.49 8.52
CA SER A 277 15.63 5.00 9.19
C SER A 277 15.80 6.50 8.89
N TYR A 278 16.09 7.30 9.91
CA TYR A 278 16.35 8.73 9.75
C TYR A 278 17.29 9.24 10.85
N ARG A 279 18.46 9.79 10.44
CA ARG A 279 19.49 10.37 11.33
C ARG A 279 19.84 9.51 12.55
N GLY A 280 20.03 8.21 12.33
CA GLY A 280 20.36 7.23 13.38
C GLY A 280 19.17 6.82 14.27
N GLY A 281 17.98 7.33 13.98
CA GLY A 281 16.71 6.95 14.60
C GLY A 281 15.71 6.41 13.59
N VAL A 282 14.42 6.53 13.92
CA VAL A 282 13.32 6.09 13.07
C VAL A 282 12.31 7.21 12.91
N VAL A 283 11.84 7.44 11.68
CA VAL A 283 10.62 8.21 11.43
C VAL A 283 9.48 7.24 11.15
N MET A 284 8.35 7.44 11.82
CA MET A 284 7.13 6.66 11.66
C MET A 284 6.00 7.57 11.17
N PHE A 285 5.18 7.06 10.25
CA PHE A 285 4.01 7.78 9.74
C PHE A 285 2.76 6.89 9.66
N GLY A 286 1.62 7.46 10.06
CA GLY A 286 0.30 6.93 9.83
C GLY A 286 0.05 5.56 10.47
N GLY A 287 -0.70 4.70 9.76
CA GLY A 287 -1.13 3.39 10.24
C GLY A 287 -2.59 3.37 10.68
N LEU A 288 -3.08 2.19 11.05
CA LEU A 288 -4.44 1.99 11.53
C LEU A 288 -4.42 1.81 13.05
N GLY A 289 -5.08 2.73 13.76
CA GLY A 289 -5.19 2.68 15.21
C GLY A 289 -6.14 1.59 15.69
N ARG A 290 -6.16 1.33 17.00
CA ARG A 290 -6.99 0.29 17.64
C ARG A 290 -8.47 0.34 17.28
N ARG A 291 -9.01 1.52 16.95
CA ARG A 291 -10.43 1.73 16.63
C ARG A 291 -10.74 1.60 15.13
N GLY A 292 -9.81 1.09 14.32
CA GLY A 292 -9.95 1.00 12.87
C GLY A 292 -9.87 2.34 12.15
N VAL A 293 -9.41 3.41 12.83
CA VAL A 293 -9.31 4.75 12.24
C VAL A 293 -7.90 4.97 11.67
N PRO A 294 -7.76 5.39 10.41
CA PRO A 294 -6.46 5.78 9.85
C PRO A 294 -5.85 6.97 10.57
N LEU A 295 -4.55 6.88 10.83
CA LEU A 295 -3.75 7.89 11.49
C LEU A 295 -2.91 8.64 10.45
N GLY A 296 -2.53 9.89 10.77
CA GLY A 296 -1.74 10.77 9.91
C GLY A 296 -0.69 11.57 10.66
N ASP A 297 -0.33 11.12 11.87
CA ASP A 297 0.74 11.71 12.66
C ASP A 297 2.11 11.22 12.19
N THR A 298 3.10 12.12 12.29
CA THR A 298 4.52 11.82 12.07
C THR A 298 5.23 11.84 13.42
N THR A 299 5.93 10.77 13.76
CA THR A 299 6.69 10.66 15.01
C THR A 299 8.11 10.21 14.75
N LEU A 300 9.06 10.80 15.46
CA LEU A 300 10.47 10.45 15.44
C LEU A 300 10.84 9.67 16.70
N LEU A 301 11.55 8.57 16.55
CA LEU A 301 12.33 7.93 17.59
C LEU A 301 13.78 8.39 17.43
N LYS A 302 14.18 9.42 18.18
CA LYS A 302 15.52 10.01 18.05
C LYS A 302 16.54 9.28 18.92
N PRO A 303 17.76 9.05 18.44
CA PRO A 303 18.83 8.55 19.29
C PRO A 303 19.19 9.61 20.34
N THR A 304 19.56 9.14 21.53
CA THR A 304 20.05 9.92 22.68
C THR A 304 21.34 9.28 23.18
N GLU A 305 22.01 9.89 24.16
CA GLU A 305 23.25 9.33 24.73
C GLU A 305 23.07 7.94 25.37
N SER A 306 21.88 7.66 25.94
CA SER A 306 21.59 6.42 26.68
C SER A 306 20.56 5.50 26.00
N GLY A 307 20.05 5.88 24.82
CA GLY A 307 19.01 5.13 24.14
C GLY A 307 18.23 5.96 23.14
N PHE A 308 16.90 6.02 23.25
CA PHE A 308 16.05 6.75 22.31
C PHE A 308 14.98 7.60 22.99
N CYS A 309 14.45 8.60 22.29
CA CYS A 309 13.34 9.42 22.76
C CYS A 309 12.30 9.65 21.65
N TRP A 310 11.04 9.42 21.97
CA TRP A 310 9.91 9.70 21.09
C TRP A 310 9.58 11.20 21.06
N GLN A 311 9.43 11.72 19.84
CA GLN A 311 8.98 13.07 19.58
C GLN A 311 7.93 13.08 18.46
N ARG A 312 6.76 13.67 18.72
CA ARG A 312 5.77 13.95 17.68
C ARG A 312 6.13 15.23 16.93
N LEU A 313 5.98 15.21 15.60
CA LEU A 313 6.13 16.39 14.75
C LEU A 313 4.76 17.01 14.46
N ASP A 314 4.71 18.34 14.39
CA ASP A 314 3.50 19.10 14.05
C ASP A 314 3.58 19.53 12.58
N ILE A 315 3.19 18.62 11.68
CA ILE A 315 3.31 18.83 10.23
C ILE A 315 2.22 19.78 9.73
N LYS A 316 2.62 20.91 9.13
CA LYS A 316 1.72 21.95 8.62
C LYS A 316 2.15 22.45 7.23
N PRO A 317 1.28 22.41 6.20
CA PRO A 317 -0.04 21.76 6.19
C PRO A 317 0.06 20.26 6.49
N SER A 318 -0.99 19.68 7.07
CA SER A 318 -1.04 18.25 7.32
C SER A 318 -1.18 17.46 6.02
N VAL A 319 -0.73 16.20 6.04
CA VAL A 319 -0.96 15.22 4.96
C VAL A 319 -2.11 14.27 5.36
N PHE A 320 -2.69 13.56 4.40
CA PHE A 320 -3.83 12.67 4.67
C PHE A 320 -3.43 11.49 5.55
N CYS A 321 -4.28 11.20 6.53
CA CYS A 321 -4.22 9.98 7.32
C CYS A 321 -4.37 8.75 6.43
N ARG A 322 -3.49 7.76 6.58
CA ARG A 322 -3.49 6.54 5.77
C ARG A 322 -2.74 5.39 6.43
N TYR A 323 -3.05 4.18 6.00
CA TYR A 323 -2.38 2.95 6.41
C TYR A 323 -2.11 2.06 5.20
N SER A 324 -1.27 1.04 5.34
CA SER A 324 -0.86 0.13 4.26
C SER A 324 -0.25 0.85 3.05
N HIS A 325 0.32 2.02 3.32
CA HIS A 325 1.14 2.80 2.42
C HIS A 325 2.59 2.32 2.50
N ALA A 326 3.40 2.71 1.53
CA ALA A 326 4.84 2.58 1.63
C ALA A 326 5.48 3.95 1.89
N ALA A 327 6.66 3.96 2.50
CA ALA A 327 7.39 5.20 2.75
C ALA A 327 8.89 5.04 2.58
N HIS A 328 9.54 6.15 2.21
CA HIS A 328 10.98 6.25 1.98
C HIS A 328 11.49 7.60 2.47
N VAL A 329 12.73 7.65 2.92
CA VAL A 329 13.40 8.90 3.30
C VAL A 329 14.46 9.23 2.26
N ILE A 330 14.37 10.42 1.65
CA ILE A 330 15.37 10.97 0.74
C ILE A 330 15.83 12.31 1.31
N GLY A 331 17.08 12.37 1.75
CA GLY A 331 17.60 13.53 2.50
C GLY A 331 16.78 13.73 3.79
N ASP A 332 16.16 14.91 3.90
CA ASP A 332 15.27 15.27 5.01
C ASP A 332 13.77 15.20 4.65
N LYS A 333 13.42 14.56 3.53
CA LYS A 333 12.04 14.39 3.08
C LYS A 333 11.60 12.95 3.29
N LEU A 334 10.48 12.77 3.98
CA LEU A 334 9.74 11.52 4.05
C LEU A 334 8.69 11.51 2.92
N LEU A 335 8.83 10.56 2.01
CA LEU A 335 7.89 10.28 0.95
C LEU A 335 6.96 9.17 1.41
N VAL A 336 5.65 9.38 1.29
CA VAL A 336 4.60 8.42 1.69
C VAL A 336 3.70 8.19 0.49
N VAL A 337 3.76 7.00 -0.12
CA VAL A 337 3.06 6.68 -1.37
C VAL A 337 1.94 5.66 -1.13
N GLY A 338 0.80 5.89 -1.77
CA GLY A 338 -0.32 4.95 -1.76
C GLY A 338 -0.96 4.82 -0.37
N GLY A 339 -1.39 3.61 -0.06
CA GLY A 339 -2.14 3.22 1.12
C GLY A 339 -3.65 3.23 0.92
N VAL A 340 -4.37 3.16 2.04
CA VAL A 340 -5.81 3.36 2.12
C VAL A 340 -6.09 4.52 3.05
N TRP A 341 -6.98 5.41 2.60
CA TRP A 341 -7.50 6.54 3.37
C TRP A 341 -9.01 6.63 3.20
N LEU A 342 -9.67 7.52 3.96
CA LEU A 342 -11.12 7.74 3.88
C LEU A 342 -11.48 9.01 3.09
N ALA A 343 -10.55 9.55 2.30
CA ALA A 343 -10.80 10.69 1.41
C ALA A 343 -11.35 10.24 0.05
N SER A 344 -11.99 11.16 -0.67
CA SER A 344 -12.68 10.91 -1.96
C SER A 344 -11.77 10.70 -3.16
N HIS A 345 -10.47 10.93 -3.02
CA HIS A 345 -9.48 10.82 -4.09
C HIS A 345 -8.69 9.52 -3.98
N VAL A 346 -7.97 9.11 -5.03
CA VAL A 346 -7.05 7.97 -4.93
C VAL A 346 -5.78 8.40 -4.18
N PRO A 347 -5.27 7.60 -3.23
CA PRO A 347 -4.00 7.84 -2.56
C PRO A 347 -2.86 8.11 -3.54
N GLY A 348 -2.29 9.32 -3.44
CA GLY A 348 -1.12 9.73 -4.21
C GLY A 348 0.16 9.61 -3.40
N LEU A 349 1.07 10.57 -3.57
CA LEU A 349 2.33 10.66 -2.83
C LEU A 349 2.30 11.89 -1.93
N ALA A 350 2.42 11.68 -0.62
CA ALA A 350 2.68 12.75 0.35
C ALA A 350 4.18 12.97 0.52
N VAL A 351 4.59 14.22 0.64
CA VAL A 351 5.96 14.62 0.99
C VAL A 351 5.89 15.37 2.31
N VAL A 352 6.60 14.87 3.31
CA VAL A 352 6.77 15.50 4.62
C VAL A 352 8.22 15.92 4.76
N ASP A 353 8.46 17.22 4.82
CA ASP A 353 9.79 17.77 5.10
C ASP A 353 10.04 17.75 6.61
N LEU A 354 10.94 16.88 7.05
CA LEU A 354 11.18 16.58 8.47
C LEU A 354 11.93 17.70 9.19
N LEU A 355 12.60 18.58 8.46
CA LEU A 355 13.28 19.76 9.01
C LEU A 355 12.31 20.90 9.23
N THR A 356 11.57 21.28 8.18
CA THR A 356 10.63 22.40 8.20
C THR A 356 9.27 22.04 8.81
N GLN A 357 9.01 20.75 9.00
CA GLN A 357 7.72 20.21 9.45
C GLN A 357 6.57 20.66 8.54
N SER A 358 6.80 20.61 7.24
CA SER A 358 5.79 20.94 6.23
C SER A 358 5.36 19.71 5.44
N GLY A 359 4.09 19.68 5.02
CA GLY A 359 3.50 18.57 4.28
C GLY A 359 2.86 19.03 2.97
N ALA A 360 2.93 18.20 1.94
CA ALA A 360 2.25 18.41 0.66
C ALA A 360 1.78 17.09 0.04
N GLU A 361 0.62 17.09 -0.59
CA GLU A 361 0.05 15.94 -1.30
C GLU A 361 0.20 16.08 -2.81
N TYR A 362 0.72 15.06 -3.48
CA TYR A 362 0.91 15.03 -4.92
C TYR A 362 0.03 13.96 -5.55
N ARG A 363 -0.63 14.32 -6.65
CA ARG A 363 -1.36 13.36 -7.47
C ARG A 363 -0.37 12.56 -8.32
N LEU A 364 -0.75 11.35 -8.66
CA LEU A 364 -0.02 10.49 -9.58
C LEU A 364 -0.73 10.57 -10.93
N ASP A 365 0.00 10.93 -11.99
CA ASP A 365 -0.53 10.91 -13.36
C ASP A 365 -0.49 9.49 -13.90
N VAL A 366 -1.64 8.82 -13.81
CA VAL A 366 -1.83 7.41 -14.17
C VAL A 366 -2.36 7.21 -15.60
N ALA A 367 -2.39 8.26 -16.43
CA ALA A 367 -2.99 8.20 -17.77
C ALA A 367 -2.34 7.14 -18.68
N SER A 368 -1.05 6.86 -18.50
CA SER A 368 -0.27 5.87 -19.26
C SER A 368 -0.13 4.50 -18.59
N VAL A 369 -0.84 4.25 -17.49
CA VAL A 369 -0.72 3.01 -16.71
C VAL A 369 -1.95 2.13 -16.91
N PRO A 370 -1.82 0.79 -16.99
CA PRO A 370 -2.93 -0.14 -16.93
C PRO A 370 -3.85 0.17 -15.76
N TRP A 371 -5.10 0.48 -16.06
CA TRP A 371 -6.11 0.83 -15.08
C TRP A 371 -7.09 -0.34 -14.88
N PRO A 372 -7.50 -0.67 -13.65
CA PRO A 372 -7.26 0.04 -12.38
C PRO A 372 -5.88 -0.23 -11.74
N LEU A 373 -5.33 0.78 -11.05
CA LEU A 373 -4.07 0.69 -10.29
C LEU A 373 -4.35 0.73 -8.78
N MET A 374 -4.14 -0.38 -8.07
CA MET A 374 -4.36 -0.50 -6.63
C MET A 374 -3.07 -0.20 -5.86
N LEU A 375 -3.04 0.93 -5.14
CA LEU A 375 -1.86 1.37 -4.39
C LEU A 375 -1.92 0.95 -2.92
N HIS A 376 -2.23 -0.32 -2.66
CA HIS A 376 -2.04 -0.95 -1.35
C HIS A 376 -1.54 -2.39 -1.54
N SER A 377 -0.92 -2.95 -0.50
CA SER A 377 -0.32 -4.30 -0.54
C SER A 377 0.77 -4.47 -1.63
N PHE A 378 1.38 -3.36 -2.07
CA PHE A 378 2.48 -3.30 -3.03
C PHE A 378 3.83 -3.18 -2.32
N CYS A 379 4.90 -3.49 -3.05
CA CYS A 379 6.27 -3.20 -2.64
C CYS A 379 6.76 -1.92 -3.30
N SER A 380 7.75 -1.24 -2.69
CA SER A 380 8.33 -0.07 -3.32
C SER A 380 9.80 0.11 -2.96
N GLU A 381 10.58 0.61 -3.92
CA GLU A 381 12.00 0.88 -3.76
C GLU A 381 12.38 2.17 -4.49
N VAL A 382 13.28 2.95 -3.88
CA VAL A 382 13.85 4.15 -4.49
C VAL A 382 15.14 3.77 -5.22
N THR A 383 15.26 4.20 -6.47
CA THR A 383 16.45 3.99 -7.30
C THR A 383 17.48 5.09 -7.09
N SER A 384 18.72 4.86 -7.56
CA SER A 384 19.77 5.88 -7.59
C SER A 384 19.45 7.05 -8.53
N SER A 385 18.57 6.85 -9.52
CA SER A 385 18.08 7.88 -10.45
C SER A 385 16.98 8.78 -9.86
N LYS A 386 16.69 8.68 -8.56
CA LYS A 386 15.57 9.39 -7.90
C LYS A 386 14.21 9.02 -8.49
N GLU A 387 14.04 7.76 -8.84
CA GLU A 387 12.76 7.21 -9.27
C GLU A 387 12.22 6.29 -8.17
N LEU A 388 10.90 6.29 -7.98
CA LEU A 388 10.23 5.41 -7.05
C LEU A 388 9.53 4.30 -7.82
N VAL A 389 10.05 3.09 -7.70
CA VAL A 389 9.47 1.90 -8.33
C VAL A 389 8.44 1.30 -7.39
N LEU A 390 7.22 1.08 -7.89
CA LEU A 390 6.12 0.42 -7.19
C LEU A 390 5.86 -0.93 -7.88
N ILE A 391 5.89 -2.02 -7.12
CA ILE A 391 5.84 -3.38 -7.65
C ILE A 391 4.69 -4.15 -7.01
N GLY A 392 3.87 -4.79 -7.83
CA GLY A 392 2.67 -5.48 -7.38
C GLY A 392 1.63 -4.52 -6.81
N GLY A 393 0.89 -5.00 -5.81
CA GLY A 393 -0.29 -4.33 -5.28
C GLY A 393 -1.57 -4.91 -5.87
N GLY A 394 -2.66 -4.76 -5.13
CA GLY A 394 -3.91 -5.41 -5.45
C GLY A 394 -4.70 -5.78 -4.20
N GLY A 395 -5.87 -6.38 -4.43
CA GLY A 395 -6.76 -6.82 -3.37
C GLY A 395 -7.77 -7.83 -3.88
N ASN A 396 -8.37 -8.57 -2.95
CA ASN A 396 -9.40 -9.55 -3.29
C ASN A 396 -10.69 -8.89 -3.80
N CYS A 397 -10.89 -7.60 -3.48
CA CYS A 397 -12.07 -6.83 -3.87
C CYS A 397 -13.39 -7.53 -3.49
N PHE A 398 -13.39 -8.26 -2.35
CA PHE A 398 -14.49 -9.09 -1.88
C PHE A 398 -15.05 -10.01 -2.98
N SER A 399 -16.37 -9.96 -3.20
CA SER A 399 -17.08 -10.77 -4.19
C SER A 399 -16.91 -10.26 -5.62
N PHE A 400 -16.23 -9.14 -5.85
CA PHE A 400 -16.08 -8.57 -7.19
C PHE A 400 -14.95 -9.24 -7.99
N GLY A 401 -14.05 -9.92 -7.29
CA GLY A 401 -12.96 -10.71 -7.85
C GLY A 401 -11.60 -10.05 -7.64
N THR A 402 -10.58 -10.88 -7.42
CA THR A 402 -9.22 -10.41 -7.16
C THR A 402 -8.65 -9.62 -8.32
N HIS A 403 -8.14 -8.43 -8.01
CA HIS A 403 -7.38 -7.58 -8.91
C HIS A 403 -5.94 -7.49 -8.44
N LEU A 404 -4.99 -7.71 -9.35
CA LEU A 404 -3.56 -7.52 -9.12
C LEU A 404 -3.07 -6.50 -10.14
N ASN A 405 -2.18 -5.61 -9.72
CA ASN A 405 -1.52 -4.71 -10.65
C ASN A 405 -0.64 -5.53 -11.59
N PRO A 406 -0.86 -5.45 -12.92
CA PRO A 406 -0.21 -6.35 -13.87
C PRO A 406 1.28 -6.03 -14.05
N GLN A 407 1.66 -4.76 -13.91
CA GLN A 407 3.00 -4.26 -14.21
C GLN A 407 3.49 -3.37 -13.06
N PRO A 408 4.80 -3.38 -12.75
CA PRO A 408 5.40 -2.35 -11.95
C PRO A 408 5.24 -0.98 -12.60
N VAL A 409 5.20 0.05 -11.76
CA VAL A 409 5.17 1.44 -12.21
C VAL A 409 6.29 2.23 -11.57
N VAL A 410 6.75 3.26 -12.27
CA VAL A 410 7.81 4.17 -11.82
C VAL A 410 7.20 5.55 -11.68
N VAL A 411 7.39 6.15 -10.51
CA VAL A 411 7.05 7.54 -10.23
C VAL A 411 8.32 8.38 -10.30
N ASP A 412 8.31 9.41 -11.15
CA ASP A 412 9.41 10.36 -11.27
C ASP A 412 9.40 11.33 -10.08
N LEU A 413 10.47 11.33 -9.28
CA LEU A 413 10.61 12.21 -8.12
C LEU A 413 11.40 13.48 -8.41
N GLY A 414 11.85 13.73 -9.64
CA GLY A 414 12.70 14.87 -10.00
C GLY A 414 12.07 16.22 -9.66
N LEU A 415 10.73 16.31 -9.67
CA LEU A 415 9.97 17.51 -9.31
C LEU A 415 9.92 17.80 -7.79
N ILE A 416 10.24 16.80 -6.95
CA ILE A 416 10.16 16.88 -5.48
C ILE A 416 11.55 16.92 -4.84
N THR A 417 12.52 16.29 -5.50
CA THR A 417 13.87 16.03 -4.99
C THR A 417 14.91 16.96 -5.60
N THR A 418 14.52 18.21 -5.90
CA THR A 418 15.46 19.25 -6.31
C THR A 418 16.47 19.46 -5.20
N ASP A 419 17.67 18.91 -5.39
CA ASP A 419 18.82 19.27 -4.59
C ASP A 419 19.19 20.71 -4.97
N GLY A 420 19.33 21.57 -3.97
CA GLY A 420 20.13 22.79 -4.09
C GLY A 420 21.61 22.46 -4.08
#